data_AF-A0A8R1IIC7-F1
#
_entry.id   AF-A0A8R1IIC7-F1
#
_cell.length_a   1.000
_cell.length_b   1.000
_cell.length_c   1.000
_cell.angle_alpha   90.00
_cell.angle_beta   90.00
_cell.angle_gamma   90.00
#
_symmetry.space_group_name_H-M   'P 1'
#
loop_
_entity.id
_entity.type
_entity.pdbx_description
1 polymer ?
#
loop_
_entity_poly.entity_id
_entity_poly.type
_entity_poly.pdbx_seq_one_letter_code
_entity_poly.pdbx_strand_id
1 'polypeptide(L)'
;MTFFQKVVNILIGHVTSFVLDVFVQAQQSRVFNFDSDLASISKDASSVLINSVPFFDYSMPLSHQFSNIGGITVDKNAEYLDPYWKSIADDAKDGFVLVSFGGIARTVDMTPAMQRIFFDSFSRFPHITFIAKYESTNTT
;
A
#
# COMPACT_ATOMS: atom_id res chain seq x y z
N MET A 1 -4.67 -13.64 -29.49
CA MET A 1 -5.52 -14.09 -28.36
C MET A 1 -6.42 -15.23 -28.81
N THR A 2 -6.36 -16.38 -28.14
CA THR A 2 -7.24 -17.54 -28.40
C THR A 2 -8.58 -17.43 -27.66
N PHE A 3 -9.57 -18.25 -28.02
CA PHE A 3 -10.87 -18.29 -27.34
C PHE A 3 -10.75 -18.60 -25.85
N PHE A 4 -9.99 -19.63 -25.47
CA PHE A 4 -9.77 -20.00 -24.07
C PHE A 4 -9.08 -18.92 -23.26
N GLN A 5 -8.12 -18.20 -23.86
CA GLN A 5 -7.49 -17.04 -23.20
C GLN A 5 -8.51 -15.93 -22.92
N LYS A 6 -9.48 -15.70 -23.80
CA LYS A 6 -10.55 -14.72 -23.55
C LYS A 6 -11.44 -15.14 -22.38
N VAL A 7 -11.81 -16.43 -22.30
CA VAL A 7 -12.59 -16.97 -21.18
C VAL A 7 -11.83 -16.82 -19.85
N VAL A 8 -10.55 -17.17 -19.82
CA VAL A 8 -9.69 -16.99 -18.63
C VAL A 8 -9.59 -15.52 -18.24
N ASN A 9 -9.38 -14.61 -19.19
CA ASN A 9 -9.32 -13.17 -18.92
C ASN A 9 -10.64 -12.63 -18.35
N ILE A 10 -11.79 -13.11 -18.82
CA ILE A 10 -13.11 -12.73 -18.28
C ILE A 10 -13.24 -13.19 -16.83
N LEU A 11 -12.87 -14.44 -16.53
CA LEU A 11 -12.90 -14.97 -15.16
C LEU A 11 -11.97 -14.21 -14.23
N ILE A 12 -10.73 -13.96 -14.68
CA ILE A 12 -9.78 -13.13 -13.93
C ILE A 12 -10.36 -11.74 -13.70
N GLY A 13 -10.92 -11.10 -14.73
CA GLY A 13 -11.55 -9.79 -14.60
C GLY A 13 -12.64 -9.76 -13.53
N HIS A 14 -13.57 -10.73 -13.54
CA HIS A 14 -14.63 -10.80 -12.54
C HIS A 14 -14.10 -11.05 -11.12
N VAL A 15 -13.14 -11.95 -10.95
CA VAL A 15 -12.52 -12.22 -9.64
C VAL A 15 -11.78 -10.98 -9.14
N THR A 16 -11.01 -10.32 -10.01
CA THR A 16 -10.27 -9.09 -9.67
C THR A 16 -11.23 -7.97 -9.30
N SER A 17 -12.31 -7.75 -10.06
CA SER A 17 -13.33 -6.75 -9.73
C SER A 17 -13.96 -7.04 -8.36
N PHE A 18 -14.37 -8.29 -8.10
CA PHE A 18 -14.92 -8.66 -6.80
C PHE A 18 -13.95 -8.37 -5.65
N VAL A 19 -12.66 -8.70 -5.81
CA VAL A 19 -11.64 -8.43 -4.79
C VAL A 19 -11.48 -6.92 -4.57
N LEU A 20 -11.39 -6.12 -5.64
CA LEU A 20 -11.25 -4.66 -5.53
C LEU A 20 -12.48 -4.02 -4.88
N ASP A 21 -13.68 -4.42 -5.27
CA ASP A 21 -14.92 -3.84 -4.74
C ASP A 21 -15.06 -4.14 -3.23
N VAL A 22 -14.85 -5.39 -2.82
CA VAL A 22 -15.05 -5.84 -1.44
C VAL A 22 -13.92 -5.41 -0.51
N PHE A 23 -12.66 -5.56 -0.91
CA PHE A 23 -11.53 -5.34 -0.01
C PHE A 23 -10.94 -3.95 -0.10
N VAL A 24 -11.06 -3.26 -1.24
CA VAL A 24 -10.48 -1.92 -1.42
C VAL A 24 -11.56 -0.86 -1.30
N GLN A 25 -12.58 -0.86 -2.17
CA GLN A 25 -13.58 0.20 -2.19
C GLN A 25 -14.41 0.25 -0.91
N ALA A 26 -14.91 -0.90 -0.43
CA ALA A 26 -15.67 -0.91 0.83
C ALA A 26 -14.84 -0.42 2.04
N GLN A 27 -13.54 -0.75 2.08
CA GLN A 27 -12.63 -0.23 3.12
C GLN A 27 -12.44 1.28 2.98
N GLN A 28 -12.19 1.77 1.76
CA GLN A 28 -12.03 3.20 1.50
C GLN A 28 -13.28 3.98 1.87
N SER A 29 -14.46 3.55 1.41
CA SER A 29 -15.74 4.20 1.72
C SER A 29 -16.00 4.26 3.22
N ARG A 30 -15.61 3.22 3.97
CA ARG A 30 -15.68 3.22 5.44
C ARG A 30 -14.71 4.22 6.10
N VAL A 31 -13.49 4.35 5.59
CA VAL A 31 -12.48 5.27 6.15
C VAL A 31 -12.88 6.73 5.94
N PHE A 32 -13.37 7.06 4.73
CA PHE A 32 -13.79 8.42 4.42
C PHE A 32 -15.18 8.77 4.98
N ASN A 33 -16.01 7.75 5.28
CA ASN A 33 -17.30 7.86 5.96
C ASN A 33 -18.24 8.92 5.35
N PHE A 34 -18.37 8.90 4.02
CA PHE A 34 -19.34 9.72 3.29
C PHE A 34 -20.75 9.11 3.32
N ASP A 35 -21.77 9.93 3.08
CA ASP A 35 -23.18 9.50 2.96
C ASP A 35 -23.43 8.57 1.75
N SER A 36 -22.50 8.55 0.80
CA SER A 36 -22.58 7.76 -0.43
C SER A 36 -21.26 7.03 -0.68
N ASP A 37 -21.34 5.90 -1.39
CA ASP A 37 -20.17 5.10 -1.72
C ASP A 37 -19.22 5.86 -2.66
N LEU A 38 -17.91 5.72 -2.43
CA LEU A 38 -16.90 6.40 -3.24
C LEU A 38 -17.00 6.06 -4.73
N ALA A 39 -17.44 4.85 -5.08
CA ALA A 39 -17.61 4.46 -6.49
C ALA A 39 -18.76 5.24 -7.15
N SER A 40 -19.84 5.52 -6.43
CA SER A 40 -20.91 6.40 -6.93
C SER A 40 -20.43 7.83 -7.08
N ILE A 41 -19.74 8.37 -6.08
CA ILE A 41 -19.19 9.73 -6.11
C ILE A 41 -18.22 9.88 -7.30
N SER A 42 -17.39 8.87 -7.55
CA SER A 42 -16.44 8.86 -8.67
C SER A 42 -17.12 8.88 -10.04
N LYS A 43 -18.34 8.36 -10.19
CA LYS A 43 -19.08 8.37 -11.46
C LYS A 43 -19.68 9.73 -11.78
N ASP A 44 -20.08 10.47 -10.75
CA ASP A 44 -20.67 11.80 -10.89
C ASP A 44 -19.62 12.93 -10.91
N ALA A 45 -18.36 12.59 -10.60
CA ALA A 45 -17.25 13.54 -10.60
C ALA A 45 -17.00 14.12 -12.00
N SER A 46 -17.00 15.46 -12.12
CA SER A 46 -16.73 16.14 -13.39
C SER A 46 -15.24 16.10 -13.79
N SER A 47 -14.36 15.93 -12.82
CA SER A 47 -12.91 15.84 -12.98
C SER A 47 -12.32 14.95 -11.90
N VAL A 48 -11.20 14.30 -12.19
CA VAL A 48 -10.49 13.41 -11.26
C VAL A 48 -9.02 13.77 -11.21
N LEU A 49 -8.52 13.96 -9.99
CA LEU A 49 -7.12 14.28 -9.71
C LEU A 49 -6.38 13.00 -9.34
N ILE A 50 -5.36 12.65 -10.12
CA ILE A 50 -4.61 11.41 -9.95
C ILE A 50 -3.24 11.75 -9.36
N ASN A 51 -2.92 11.18 -8.21
CA ASN A 51 -1.59 11.29 -7.61
C ASN A 51 -0.60 10.34 -8.30
N SER A 52 -0.34 10.58 -9.60
CA SER A 52 0.60 9.80 -10.40
C SER A 52 1.43 10.71 -11.30
N VAL A 53 2.58 10.20 -11.73
CA VAL A 53 3.45 10.83 -12.72
C VAL A 53 3.39 9.94 -13.97
N PRO A 54 2.73 10.39 -15.06
CA PRO A 54 2.47 9.53 -16.24
C PRO A 54 3.70 8.89 -16.87
N PHE A 55 4.87 9.48 -16.68
CA PHE A 55 6.14 8.94 -17.17
C PHE A 55 6.56 7.63 -16.47
N PHE A 56 6.20 7.48 -15.20
CA PHE A 56 6.54 6.30 -14.38
C PHE A 56 5.37 5.33 -14.22
N ASP A 57 4.20 5.66 -14.77
CA ASP A 57 2.98 4.86 -14.65
C ASP A 57 2.74 4.02 -15.91
N TYR A 58 1.86 3.02 -15.77
CA TYR A 58 1.42 2.22 -16.90
C TYR A 58 0.55 3.05 -17.86
N SER A 59 0.66 2.75 -19.14
CA SER A 59 -0.20 3.38 -20.15
C SER A 59 -1.65 2.96 -19.93
N MET A 60 -2.52 3.95 -19.68
CA MET A 60 -3.96 3.76 -19.53
C MET A 60 -4.73 4.78 -20.40
N PRO A 61 -5.98 4.49 -20.77
CA PRO A 61 -6.84 5.47 -21.45
C PRO A 61 -7.03 6.73 -20.57
N LEU A 62 -6.65 7.90 -21.07
CA LEU A 62 -6.82 9.17 -20.38
C LEU A 62 -7.92 10.01 -21.04
N SER A 63 -8.93 10.38 -20.26
CA SER A 63 -9.88 11.46 -20.56
C SER A 63 -9.28 12.83 -20.21
N HIS A 64 -9.77 13.89 -20.85
CA HIS A 64 -9.47 15.28 -20.49
C HIS A 64 -9.95 15.67 -19.09
N GLN A 65 -10.82 14.84 -18.48
CA GLN A 65 -11.27 14.97 -17.10
C GLN A 65 -10.24 14.49 -16.08
N PHE A 66 -9.20 13.76 -16.50
CA PHE A 66 -8.12 13.31 -15.63
C PHE A 66 -6.97 14.32 -15.62
N SER A 67 -6.60 14.79 -14.43
CA SER A 67 -5.41 15.61 -14.22
C SER A 67 -4.44 14.91 -13.29
N ASN A 68 -3.21 14.69 -13.77
CA ASN A 68 -2.15 14.03 -13.00
C ASN A 68 -1.41 15.07 -12.16
N ILE A 69 -1.58 15.00 -10.84
CA ILE A 69 -0.95 15.87 -9.84
C ILE A 69 -0.08 15.04 -8.89
N GLY A 70 0.84 14.27 -9.46
CA GLY A 70 1.77 13.44 -8.70
C GLY A 70 2.57 14.23 -7.66
N GLY A 71 3.02 13.53 -6.62
CA GLY A 71 3.82 14.11 -5.55
C GLY A 71 3.01 14.56 -4.34
N ILE A 72 1.71 14.23 -4.28
CA ILE A 72 0.94 14.28 -3.03
C ILE A 72 1.49 13.18 -2.13
N THR A 73 2.18 13.57 -1.08
CA THR A 73 2.80 12.68 -0.12
C THR A 73 2.79 13.34 1.25
N VAL A 74 3.34 12.67 2.25
CA VAL A 74 3.52 13.22 3.59
C VAL A 74 4.27 14.55 3.57
N ASP A 75 3.99 15.41 4.54
CA ASP A 75 4.67 16.70 4.67
C ASP A 75 6.19 16.50 4.73
N LYS A 76 6.91 17.27 3.91
CA LYS A 76 8.38 17.24 3.88
C LYS A 76 8.99 18.03 5.04
N ASN A 77 8.22 18.88 5.71
CA ASN A 77 8.61 19.59 6.91
C ASN A 77 8.44 18.74 8.17
N ALA A 78 8.50 17.42 8.06
CA ALA A 78 8.33 16.50 9.17
C ALA A 78 9.21 16.91 10.36
N GLU A 79 8.62 16.90 11.55
CA GLU A 79 9.32 17.16 12.81
C GLU A 79 10.51 16.21 13.00
N TYR A 80 11.39 16.56 13.94
CA TYR A 80 12.51 15.72 14.31
C TYR A 80 12.03 14.31 14.67
N LEU A 81 12.75 13.30 14.19
CA LEU A 81 12.52 11.91 14.55
C LEU A 81 12.58 11.76 16.07
N ASP A 82 11.61 11.02 16.64
CA ASP A 82 11.58 10.72 18.08
C ASP A 82 12.97 10.25 18.56
N PRO A 83 13.44 10.70 19.74
CA PRO A 83 14.79 10.42 20.22
C PRO A 83 15.16 8.93 20.21
N TYR A 84 14.21 8.03 20.46
CA TYR A 84 14.45 6.59 20.45
C TYR A 84 14.73 6.06 19.04
N TRP A 85 13.92 6.44 18.06
CA TRP A 85 14.13 6.01 16.68
C TRP A 85 15.37 6.66 16.07
N LYS A 86 15.65 7.91 16.47
CA LYS A 86 16.87 8.61 16.09
C LYS A 86 18.11 7.91 16.62
N SER A 87 18.15 7.51 17.89
CA SER A 87 19.31 6.78 18.43
C SER A 87 19.53 5.46 17.70
N ILE A 88 18.46 4.70 17.39
CA ILE A 88 18.58 3.44 16.64
C ILE A 88 19.17 3.69 15.24
N ALA A 89 18.71 4.73 14.55
CA ALA A 89 19.22 5.07 13.22
C ALA A 89 20.69 5.55 13.27
N ASP A 90 21.04 6.39 14.24
CA ASP A 90 22.40 6.95 14.41
C ASP A 90 23.43 5.87 14.85
N ASP A 91 22.97 4.86 15.58
CA ASP A 91 23.80 3.73 16.05
C ASP A 91 24.01 2.65 14.98
N ALA A 92 23.14 2.59 13.95
CA ALA A 92 23.23 1.62 12.85
C ALA A 92 24.37 1.95 11.88
N LYS A 93 25.62 1.63 12.26
CA LYS A 93 26.84 2.00 11.52
C LYS A 93 26.90 1.50 10.08
N ASP A 94 26.41 0.29 9.83
CA ASP A 94 26.35 -0.29 8.48
C ASP A 94 24.98 -0.08 7.80
N GLY A 95 24.12 0.75 8.41
CA GLY A 95 22.79 1.09 7.93
C GLY A 95 21.66 0.30 8.60
N PHE A 96 20.44 0.76 8.36
CA PHE A 96 19.22 0.12 8.86
C PHE A 96 18.22 -0.13 7.73
N VAL A 97 17.34 -1.11 7.93
CA VAL A 97 16.25 -1.44 7.01
C VAL A 97 14.93 -1.36 7.77
N LEU A 98 14.04 -0.47 7.32
CA LEU A 98 12.65 -0.42 7.78
C LEU A 98 11.80 -1.42 6.99
N VAL A 99 11.19 -2.36 7.69
CA VAL A 99 10.29 -3.37 7.10
C VAL A 99 8.86 -3.06 7.52
N SER A 100 8.04 -2.68 6.54
CA SER A 100 6.62 -2.39 6.73
C SER A 100 5.82 -2.82 5.50
N PHE A 101 4.68 -3.48 5.71
CA PHE A 101 3.77 -3.95 4.67
C PHE A 101 2.56 -3.01 4.48
N GLY A 102 2.63 -1.80 5.05
CA GLY A 102 1.57 -0.82 5.00
C GLY A 102 0.54 -1.00 6.12
N GLY A 103 -0.66 -0.48 5.91
CA GLY A 103 -1.76 -0.53 6.89
C GLY A 103 -2.67 -1.76 6.73
N ILE A 104 -2.76 -2.33 5.52
CA ILE A 104 -3.71 -3.40 5.20
C ILE A 104 -3.11 -4.78 5.44
N ALA A 105 -1.91 -5.03 4.90
CA ALA A 105 -1.19 -6.28 5.14
C ALA A 105 -0.40 -6.14 6.45
N ARG A 106 -0.90 -6.71 7.54
CA ARG A 106 -0.26 -6.62 8.86
C ARG A 106 0.71 -7.78 9.05
N THR A 107 1.85 -7.52 9.69
CA THR A 107 2.87 -8.54 9.97
C THR A 107 2.32 -9.60 10.94
N VAL A 108 1.48 -9.20 11.89
CA VAL A 108 0.84 -10.11 12.86
C VAL A 108 -0.07 -11.16 12.20
N ASP A 109 -0.63 -10.86 11.02
CA ASP A 109 -1.51 -11.77 10.29
C ASP A 109 -0.73 -12.82 9.48
N MET A 110 0.60 -12.68 9.37
CA MET A 110 1.44 -13.66 8.70
C MET A 110 1.46 -14.98 9.46
N THR A 111 1.44 -16.09 8.73
CA THR A 111 1.63 -17.41 9.35
C THR A 111 2.99 -17.48 10.05
N PRO A 112 3.14 -18.30 11.11
CA PRO A 112 4.40 -18.45 11.81
C PRO A 112 5.58 -18.82 10.88
N ALA A 113 5.31 -19.62 9.84
CA ALA A 113 6.31 -19.98 8.84
C ALA A 113 6.80 -18.77 8.03
N MET A 114 5.89 -17.88 7.63
CA MET A 114 6.25 -16.66 6.90
C MET A 114 7.05 -15.71 7.77
N GLN A 115 6.61 -15.46 9.01
CA GLN A 115 7.35 -14.60 9.95
C GLN A 115 8.77 -15.13 10.18
N ARG A 116 8.90 -16.45 10.37
CA ARG A 116 10.19 -17.10 10.57
C ARG A 116 11.14 -16.91 9.40
N ILE A 117 10.66 -16.97 8.15
CA ILE A 117 11.50 -16.71 6.97
C ILE A 117 12.13 -15.32 7.04
N PHE A 118 11.35 -14.29 7.42
CA PHE A 118 11.87 -12.94 7.56
C PHE A 118 12.89 -12.82 8.70
N PHE A 119 12.55 -13.27 9.91
CA PHE A 119 13.46 -13.16 11.06
C PHE A 119 14.73 -14.00 10.91
N ASP A 120 14.63 -15.21 10.35
CA ASP A 120 15.79 -16.04 10.03
C ASP A 120 16.66 -15.35 8.97
N SER A 121 16.05 -14.68 7.98
CA SER A 121 16.80 -13.90 6.98
C SER A 121 17.50 -12.70 7.60
N PHE A 122 16.83 -11.95 8.48
CA PHE A 122 17.42 -10.80 9.18
C PHE A 122 18.61 -11.23 10.04
N SER A 123 18.51 -12.37 10.71
CA SER A 123 19.58 -12.90 11.57
C SER A 123 20.89 -13.21 10.81
N ARG A 124 20.82 -13.40 9.49
CA ARG A 124 22.00 -13.65 8.63
C ARG A 124 22.79 -12.37 8.34
N PHE A 125 22.24 -11.20 8.64
CA PHE A 125 22.89 -9.90 8.45
C PHE A 125 23.01 -9.18 9.79
N PRO A 126 23.81 -9.70 10.75
CA PRO A 126 23.89 -9.14 12.10
C PRO A 126 24.52 -7.74 12.17
N HIS A 127 25.12 -7.27 11.07
CA HIS A 127 25.69 -5.93 10.95
C HIS A 127 24.63 -4.88 10.54
N ILE A 128 23.48 -5.30 10.02
CA ILE A 128 22.39 -4.41 9.61
C ILE A 128 21.32 -4.38 10.69
N THR A 129 20.86 -3.18 11.05
CA THR A 129 19.74 -3.02 11.98
C THR A 129 18.41 -3.16 11.24
N PHE A 130 17.59 -4.15 11.58
CA PHE A 130 16.24 -4.29 11.01
C PHE A 130 15.21 -3.70 11.97
N ILE A 131 14.42 -2.73 11.47
CA ILE A 131 13.28 -2.14 12.18
C ILE A 131 12.02 -2.72 11.53
N ALA A 132 11.40 -3.72 12.15
CA ALA A 132 10.21 -4.37 11.61
C ALA A 132 8.95 -3.84 12.31
N LYS A 133 8.00 -3.32 11.54
CA LYS A 133 6.66 -2.98 12.04
C LYS A 133 5.94 -4.29 12.40
N TYR A 134 5.59 -4.45 13.67
CA TYR A 134 4.84 -5.59 14.18
C TYR A 134 3.64 -5.12 14.99
N GLU A 135 2.43 -5.44 14.54
CA GLU A 135 1.20 -5.04 15.19
C GLU A 135 0.87 -5.90 16.42
N SER A 136 0.22 -5.32 17.42
CA SER A 136 -0.31 -6.04 18.58
C SER A 136 -1.75 -6.48 18.34
N THR A 137 -2.12 -7.67 18.83
CA THR A 137 -3.50 -8.17 18.78
C THR A 137 -4.47 -7.35 19.65
N ASN A 138 -3.96 -6.50 20.55
CA ASN A 138 -4.75 -5.73 21.53
C ASN A 138 -4.95 -4.26 21.17
N THR A 139 -4.64 -3.85 19.93
CA THR A 139 -4.90 -2.47 19.48
C THR A 139 -6.30 -2.41 18.86
N THR A 140 -7.29 -2.12 19.70
CA THR A 140 -8.64 -1.68 19.32
C THR A 140 -8.63 -0.27 18.76
#